data_AF-A0A965LH93-F1
#
_entry.id   AF-A0A965LH93-F1
#
_cell.length_a   1.000
_cell.length_b   1.000
_cell.length_c   1.000
_cell.angle_alpha   90.00
_cell.angle_beta   90.00
_cell.angle_gamma   90.00
#
_symmetry.space_group_name_H-M   'P 1'
#
loop_
_entity.id
_entity.type
_entity.pdbx_description
1 polymer ?
#
loop_
_entity_poly.entity_id
_entity_poly.type
_entity_poly.pdbx_seq_one_letter_code
_entity_poly.pdbx_strand_id
1 'polypeptide(L)'
;MRDRPSAGKGSPEGDVPMPKEIENRPQECARVVRRLLERIDAHVASLAKGELSISWPEMQLVLLALEAHAEGRDVSVHLDGGNEISAYVRRNLFDELVGEPSNIFYTTKVDAKTVRYEALPKDFWKECLSLLRQKLTELREKD
;
A
#
# COMPACT_ATOMS: atom_id res chain seq x y z
N MET A 1 65.59 20.67 4.32
CA MET A 1 65.31 20.07 3.01
C MET A 1 64.77 18.67 3.25
N ARG A 2 63.53 18.42 2.79
CA ARG A 2 62.78 17.16 2.57
C ARG A 2 61.35 17.22 3.11
N ASP A 3 60.50 17.68 2.21
CA ASP A 3 59.21 17.09 1.79
C ASP A 3 58.07 16.88 2.80
N ARG A 4 56.99 17.64 2.57
CA ARG A 4 55.61 17.14 2.75
C ARG A 4 55.20 16.35 1.51
N PRO A 5 54.24 15.43 1.66
CA PRO A 5 52.96 15.71 1.00
C PRO A 5 51.73 15.45 1.89
N SER A 6 50.72 16.31 1.69
CA SER A 6 49.31 16.08 2.02
C SER A 6 48.71 14.96 1.16
N ALA A 7 47.87 14.10 1.77
CA ALA A 7 46.70 13.44 1.18
C ALA A 7 46.11 12.51 2.27
N GLY A 8 44.80 12.33 2.46
CA GLY A 8 43.65 12.80 1.72
C GLY A 8 42.40 12.55 2.57
N LYS A 9 41.38 13.37 2.34
CA LYS A 9 40.01 13.15 2.78
C LYS A 9 39.52 11.80 2.26
N GLY A 10 38.91 11.02 3.12
CA GLY A 10 38.03 9.91 2.75
C GLY A 10 36.88 9.90 3.74
N SER A 11 35.96 10.85 3.60
CA SER A 11 34.61 10.66 4.15
C SER A 11 34.04 9.41 3.46
N PRO A 12 33.54 8.40 4.17
CA PRO A 12 32.69 7.43 3.52
C PRO A 12 31.44 8.21 3.10
N GLU A 13 31.34 8.49 1.80
CA GLU A 13 30.08 8.84 1.16
C GLU A 13 29.05 7.84 1.68
N GLY A 14 28.08 8.34 2.44
CA GLY A 14 26.97 7.51 2.87
C GLY A 14 26.33 6.96 1.61
N ASP A 15 26.35 5.63 1.48
CA ASP A 15 25.64 4.90 0.44
C ASP A 15 24.22 5.47 0.35
N VAL A 16 23.97 6.29 -0.66
CA VAL A 16 22.61 6.69 -1.00
C VAL A 16 21.96 5.40 -1.47
N PRO A 17 20.97 4.83 -0.76
CA PRO A 17 20.40 3.57 -1.16
C PRO A 17 19.76 3.77 -2.54
N MET A 18 20.34 3.16 -3.57
CA MET A 18 19.73 3.16 -4.88
C MET A 18 18.33 2.53 -4.77
N PRO A 19 17.32 3.02 -5.52
CA PRO A 19 16.00 2.41 -5.53
C PRO A 19 16.14 0.94 -5.93
N LYS A 20 15.90 0.03 -4.99
CA LYS A 20 16.07 -1.40 -5.23
C LYS A 20 14.90 -1.91 -6.05
N GLU A 21 15.19 -2.66 -7.10
CA GLU A 21 14.18 -3.21 -7.99
C GLU A 21 13.36 -4.29 -7.27
N ILE A 22 12.03 -4.21 -7.39
CA ILE A 22 11.11 -5.23 -6.87
C ILE A 22 11.18 -6.43 -7.81
N GLU A 23 11.66 -7.55 -7.30
CA GLU A 23 11.72 -8.78 -8.08
C GLU A 23 10.30 -9.23 -8.45
N ASN A 24 10.08 -9.47 -9.74
CA ASN A 24 8.79 -9.85 -10.31
C ASN A 24 7.63 -8.95 -9.86
N ARG A 25 7.84 -7.62 -10.00
CA ARG A 25 6.87 -6.57 -9.64
C ARG A 25 5.40 -6.87 -10.00
N PRO A 26 5.05 -7.40 -11.20
CA PRO A 26 3.66 -7.75 -11.51
C PRO A 26 3.09 -8.86 -10.63
N GLN A 27 3.88 -9.92 -10.37
CA GLN A 27 3.46 -11.03 -9.51
C GLN A 27 3.29 -10.56 -8.06
N GLU A 28 4.21 -9.73 -7.56
CA GLU A 28 4.10 -9.16 -6.21
C GLU A 28 2.88 -8.24 -6.09
N CYS A 29 2.58 -7.44 -7.11
CA CYS A 29 1.39 -6.59 -7.16
C CYS A 29 0.12 -7.44 -7.10
N ALA A 30 0.04 -8.50 -7.92
CA ALA A 30 -1.09 -9.43 -7.89
C ALA A 30 -1.25 -10.12 -6.53
N ARG A 31 -0.14 -10.47 -5.86
CA ARG A 31 -0.13 -11.07 -4.52
C ARG A 31 -0.69 -10.10 -3.47
N VAL A 32 -0.29 -8.83 -3.51
CA VAL A 32 -0.82 -7.77 -2.63
C VAL A 32 -2.32 -7.59 -2.88
N VAL A 33 -2.73 -7.39 -4.14
CA VAL A 33 -4.13 -7.16 -4.51
C VAL A 33 -5.02 -8.33 -4.09
N ARG A 34 -4.57 -9.58 -4.24
CA ARG A 34 -5.32 -10.75 -3.78
C ARG A 34 -5.59 -10.69 -2.27
N ARG A 35 -4.59 -10.33 -1.46
CA ARG A 35 -4.77 -10.19 -0.01
C ARG A 35 -5.74 -9.06 0.36
N LEU A 36 -5.69 -7.94 -0.35
CA LEU A 36 -6.63 -6.84 -0.14
C LEU A 36 -8.07 -7.25 -0.47
N LEU A 37 -8.28 -8.00 -1.56
CA LEU A 37 -9.59 -8.54 -1.92
C LEU A 37 -10.11 -9.51 -0.85
N GLU A 38 -9.28 -10.46 -0.40
CA GLU A 38 -9.63 -11.38 0.70
C GLU A 38 -10.02 -10.61 1.97
N ARG A 39 -9.34 -9.49 2.25
CA ARG A 39 -9.65 -8.64 3.40
C ARG A 39 -10.97 -7.88 3.25
N ILE A 40 -11.24 -7.34 2.06
CA ILE A 40 -12.52 -6.70 1.73
C ILE A 40 -13.65 -7.71 1.89
N ASP A 41 -13.51 -8.92 1.34
CA ASP A 41 -14.53 -9.96 1.44
C ASP A 41 -14.82 -10.35 2.89
N ALA A 42 -13.76 -10.54 3.69
CA ALA A 42 -13.90 -10.81 5.12
C ALA A 42 -14.60 -9.67 5.88
N HIS A 43 -14.28 -8.41 5.55
CA HIS A 43 -14.91 -7.24 6.14
C HIS A 43 -16.39 -7.17 5.78
N VAL A 44 -16.74 -7.32 4.50
CA VAL A 44 -18.14 -7.34 4.02
C VAL A 44 -18.94 -8.46 4.71
N ALA A 45 -18.37 -9.66 4.81
CA ALA A 45 -18.99 -10.77 5.52
C ALA A 45 -19.17 -10.50 7.03
N SER A 46 -18.26 -9.74 7.65
CA SER A 46 -18.36 -9.32 9.04
C SER A 46 -19.47 -8.28 9.25
N LEU A 47 -19.60 -7.30 8.37
CA LEU A 47 -20.68 -6.31 8.42
C LEU A 47 -22.05 -6.96 8.33
N ALA A 48 -22.21 -7.96 7.44
CA ALA A 48 -23.47 -8.67 7.26
C ALA A 48 -23.96 -9.36 8.55
N LYS A 49 -23.06 -9.79 9.44
CA LYS A 49 -23.42 -10.38 10.75
C LYS A 49 -24.06 -9.37 11.70
N GLY A 50 -23.80 -8.08 11.51
CA GLY A 50 -24.35 -6.98 12.30
C GLY A 50 -25.47 -6.22 11.58
N GLU A 51 -26.04 -6.79 10.51
CA GLU A 51 -27.05 -6.12 9.66
C GLU A 51 -26.54 -4.79 9.04
N LEU A 52 -25.23 -4.65 8.92
CA LEU A 52 -24.58 -3.54 8.23
C LEU A 52 -24.18 -3.95 6.83
N SER A 53 -24.03 -2.96 5.95
CA SER A 53 -23.48 -3.16 4.62
C SER A 53 -22.62 -1.97 4.22
N ILE A 54 -21.76 -2.19 3.23
CA ILE A 54 -21.04 -1.13 2.55
C ILE A 54 -21.49 -1.11 1.09
N SER A 55 -22.03 0.02 0.66
CA SER A 55 -22.46 0.21 -0.72
C SER A 55 -21.27 0.45 -1.65
N TRP A 56 -21.47 0.27 -2.96
CA TRP A 56 -20.43 0.57 -3.94
C TRP A 56 -19.92 2.02 -3.88
N PRO A 57 -20.78 3.06 -3.77
CA PRO A 57 -20.29 4.44 -3.58
C PRO A 57 -19.42 4.61 -2.33
N GLU A 58 -19.74 3.92 -1.23
CA GLU A 58 -18.92 3.95 -0.02
C GLU A 58 -17.57 3.24 -0.22
N MET A 59 -17.55 2.12 -0.94
CA MET A 59 -16.32 1.45 -1.34
C MET A 59 -15.42 2.37 -2.18
N GLN A 60 -16.00 3.13 -3.11
CA GLN A 60 -15.27 4.11 -3.91
C GLN A 60 -14.61 5.20 -3.05
N LEU A 61 -15.29 5.66 -1.99
CA LEU A 61 -14.72 6.62 -1.04
C LEU A 61 -13.53 6.01 -0.27
N VAL A 62 -13.61 4.74 0.12
CA VAL A 62 -12.48 4.04 0.77
C VAL A 62 -11.28 3.94 -0.19
N LEU A 63 -11.49 3.61 -1.46
CA LEU A 63 -10.39 3.58 -2.44
C LEU A 63 -9.75 4.96 -2.64
N LEU A 64 -10.55 6.03 -2.69
CA LEU A 64 -10.03 7.40 -2.75
C LEU A 64 -9.25 7.77 -1.48
N ALA A 65 -9.68 7.31 -0.31
CA ALA A 65 -8.94 7.50 0.94
C ALA A 65 -7.59 6.78 0.93
N LEU A 66 -7.52 5.56 0.38
CA LEU A 66 -6.26 4.80 0.23
C LEU A 66 -5.29 5.51 -0.73
N GLU A 67 -5.79 6.07 -1.83
CA GLU A 67 -4.99 6.87 -2.77
C GLU A 67 -4.50 8.17 -2.11
N ALA A 68 -5.37 8.87 -1.36
CA ALA A 68 -4.98 10.05 -0.59
C ALA A 68 -3.89 9.71 0.45
N HIS A 69 -4.04 8.60 1.17
CA HIS A 69 -3.04 8.11 2.12
C HIS A 69 -1.69 7.82 1.46
N ALA A 70 -1.70 7.15 0.30
CA ALA A 70 -0.48 6.86 -0.49
C ALA A 70 0.25 8.14 -0.92
N GLU A 71 -0.47 9.25 -1.08
CA GLU A 71 0.04 10.57 -1.47
C GLU A 71 0.35 11.47 -0.27
N GLY A 72 0.06 11.05 0.96
CA GLY A 72 0.19 11.89 2.15
C GLY A 72 -0.82 13.02 2.22
N ARG A 73 -1.94 12.90 1.51
CA ARG A 73 -3.09 13.82 1.59
C ARG A 73 -4.00 13.45 2.76
N ASP A 74 -4.82 14.42 3.16
CA ASP A 74 -5.86 14.19 4.17
C ASP A 74 -6.92 13.21 3.66
N VAL A 75 -7.16 12.17 4.46
CA VAL A 75 -8.14 11.09 4.17
C VAL A 75 -9.54 11.42 4.70
N SER A 76 -9.66 12.35 5.66
CA SER A 76 -10.92 12.69 6.33
C SER A 76 -12.02 13.12 5.34
N VAL A 77 -11.62 13.80 4.26
CA VAL A 77 -12.48 14.26 3.16
C VAL A 77 -13.31 13.13 2.55
N HIS A 78 -12.79 11.90 2.57
CA HIS A 78 -13.47 10.73 2.00
C HIS A 78 -14.10 9.84 3.08
N LEU A 79 -13.63 9.90 4.32
CA LEU A 79 -14.04 8.97 5.38
C LEU A 79 -15.16 9.52 6.27
N ASP A 80 -15.22 10.82 6.54
CA ASP A 80 -16.03 11.37 7.64
C ASP A 80 -17.40 11.93 7.22
N GLY A 81 -17.78 11.83 5.94
CA GLY A 81 -19.06 12.35 5.43
C GLY A 81 -20.28 11.44 5.68
N GLY A 82 -21.50 12.00 5.58
CA GLY A 82 -22.73 11.21 5.71
C GLY A 82 -23.11 10.89 7.16
N ASN A 83 -23.79 9.76 7.38
CA ASN A 83 -24.18 9.33 8.74
C ASN A 83 -23.00 8.64 9.47
N GLU A 84 -23.08 8.59 10.81
CA GLU A 84 -22.00 8.05 11.66
C GLU A 84 -21.70 6.57 11.40
N ILE A 85 -22.71 5.76 11.09
CA ILE A 85 -22.54 4.33 10.79
C ILE A 85 -21.75 4.16 9.49
N SER A 86 -22.14 4.88 8.45
CA SER A 86 -21.45 4.90 7.17
C SER A 86 -20.00 5.37 7.31
N ALA A 87 -19.75 6.41 8.12
CA ALA A 87 -18.39 6.88 8.41
C ALA A 87 -17.56 5.83 9.16
N TYR A 88 -18.15 5.20 10.18
CA TYR A 88 -17.54 4.12 10.94
C TYR A 88 -17.15 2.92 10.06
N VAL A 89 -18.07 2.47 9.20
CA VAL A 89 -17.83 1.36 8.27
C VAL A 89 -16.66 1.67 7.33
N ARG A 90 -16.62 2.87 6.73
CA ARG A 90 -15.51 3.27 5.85
C ARG A 90 -14.19 3.39 6.59
N ARG A 91 -14.18 3.98 7.79
CA ARG A 91 -12.97 4.12 8.64
C ARG A 91 -12.38 2.76 8.97
N ASN A 92 -13.21 1.82 9.44
CA ASN A 92 -12.75 0.48 9.77
C ASN A 92 -12.16 -0.24 8.56
N LEU A 93 -12.85 -0.24 7.42
CA LEU A 93 -12.32 -0.87 6.21
C LEU A 93 -11.01 -0.22 5.77
N PHE A 94 -10.92 1.11 5.81
CA PHE A 94 -9.69 1.84 5.51
C PHE A 94 -8.54 1.42 6.43
N ASP A 95 -8.75 1.41 7.74
CA ASP A 95 -7.72 1.05 8.73
C ASP A 95 -7.24 -0.39 8.55
N GLU A 96 -8.16 -1.32 8.25
CA GLU A 96 -7.82 -2.70 7.93
C GLU A 96 -6.93 -2.79 6.68
N LEU A 97 -7.27 -2.06 5.60
CA LEU A 97 -6.54 -2.10 4.34
C LEU A 97 -5.19 -1.37 4.39
N VAL A 98 -5.04 -0.33 5.22
CA VAL A 98 -3.74 0.32 5.48
C VAL A 98 -2.84 -0.54 6.37
N GLY A 99 -3.44 -1.33 7.27
CA GLY A 99 -2.72 -2.30 8.09
C GLY A 99 -2.06 -3.41 7.26
N GLU A 100 -2.68 -3.84 6.15
CA GLU A 100 -2.19 -4.95 5.32
C GLU A 100 -0.79 -4.70 4.69
N PRO A 101 -0.50 -3.56 4.00
CA PRO A 101 0.82 -3.26 3.47
C PRO A 101 1.95 -3.32 4.50
N SER A 102 1.67 -2.95 5.76
CA SER A 102 2.66 -3.03 6.85
C SER A 102 3.01 -4.47 7.22
N ASN A 103 2.12 -5.42 6.91
CA ASN A 103 2.29 -6.86 7.12
C ASN A 103 2.78 -7.61 5.87
N ILE A 104 2.88 -6.91 4.73
CA ILE A 104 3.32 -7.49 3.47
C ILE A 104 4.76 -7.07 3.19
N PHE A 105 5.70 -7.92 3.58
CA PHE A 105 7.08 -7.79 3.13
C PHE A 105 7.19 -8.18 1.64
N TYR A 106 8.04 -7.46 0.90
CA TYR A 106 8.48 -7.84 -0.44
C TYR A 106 10.00 -7.99 -0.44
N THR A 107 10.50 -8.81 -1.35
CA THR A 107 11.92 -9.09 -1.50
C THR A 107 12.53 -8.12 -2.48
N THR A 108 13.53 -7.36 -2.03
CA THR A 108 14.44 -6.63 -2.92
C THR A 108 15.74 -7.40 -3.07
N LYS A 109 16.22 -7.54 -4.31
CA LYS A 109 17.57 -8.04 -4.55
C LYS A 109 18.57 -6.95 -4.18
N VAL A 110 19.39 -7.26 -3.18
CA VAL A 110 20.50 -6.40 -2.77
C VAL A 110 21.75 -6.76 -3.57
N ASP A 111 21.96 -8.04 -3.85
CA ASP A 111 23.00 -8.56 -4.75
C ASP A 111 22.57 -9.94 -5.32
N ALA A 112 23.46 -10.61 -6.06
CA ALA A 112 23.19 -11.91 -6.70
C ALA A 112 22.82 -13.06 -5.73
N LYS A 113 23.06 -12.90 -4.43
CA LYS A 113 22.84 -13.92 -3.38
C LYS A 113 22.02 -13.41 -2.19
N THR A 114 21.79 -12.11 -2.08
CA THR A 114 21.14 -11.48 -0.93
C THR A 114 19.79 -10.87 -1.32
N VAL A 115 18.73 -11.35 -0.66
CA VAL A 115 17.40 -10.73 -0.68
C VAL A 115 17.12 -10.08 0.67
N ARG A 116 16.51 -8.90 0.66
CA ARG A 116 16.06 -8.21 1.87
C ARG A 116 14.56 -8.04 1.86
N TYR A 117 13.94 -8.22 3.02
CA TYR A 117 12.54 -7.89 3.24
C TYR A 117 12.42 -6.39 3.59
N GLU A 118 11.64 -5.67 2.80
CA GLU A 118 11.41 -4.23 2.97
C GLU A 118 9.90 -3.93 3.05
N ALA A 119 9.56 -2.76 3.61
CA ALA A 119 8.19 -2.26 3.70
C ALA A 119 7.77 -1.57 2.40
N LEU A 120 6.54 -1.84 1.93
CA LEU A 120 6.09 -1.55 0.57
C LEU A 120 6.42 -0.10 0.13
N PRO A 121 7.09 0.13 -1.02
CA PRO A 121 7.40 1.47 -1.49
C PRO A 121 6.11 2.19 -1.89
N LYS A 122 6.07 3.52 -1.66
CA LYS A 122 4.88 4.34 -1.98
C LYS A 122 4.43 4.19 -3.43
N ASP A 123 5.35 4.16 -4.39
CA ASP A 123 4.99 4.06 -5.80
C ASP A 123 4.42 2.68 -6.16
N PHE A 124 4.97 1.63 -5.54
CA PHE A 124 4.44 0.28 -5.71
C PHE A 124 3.08 0.10 -5.03
N TRP A 125 2.85 0.79 -3.90
CA TRP A 125 1.53 0.83 -3.27
C TRP A 125 0.47 1.42 -4.20
N LYS A 126 0.78 2.53 -4.88
CA LYS A 126 -0.11 3.14 -5.87
C LYS A 126 -0.45 2.20 -7.02
N GLU A 127 0.52 1.44 -7.50
CA GLU A 127 0.27 0.41 -8.53
C GLU A 127 -0.69 -0.68 -8.04
N CYS A 128 -0.50 -1.15 -6.81
CA CYS A 128 -1.41 -2.12 -6.19
C CYS A 128 -2.83 -1.56 -6.05
N LEU A 129 -2.98 -0.31 -5.63
CA LEU A 129 -4.28 0.36 -5.52
C LEU A 129 -4.97 0.52 -6.88
N SER A 130 -4.22 0.86 -7.93
CA SER A 130 -4.75 0.95 -9.29
C SER A 130 -5.29 -0.40 -9.77
N LEU A 131 -4.52 -1.47 -9.57
CA LEU A 131 -4.95 -2.82 -9.94
C LEU A 131 -6.14 -3.30 -9.08
N LEU A 132 -6.17 -2.99 -7.79
CA LEU A 132 -7.30 -3.29 -6.90
C LEU A 132 -8.58 -2.62 -7.41
N ARG A 133 -8.53 -1.32 -7.74
CA ARG A 133 -9.67 -0.57 -8.28
C ARG A 133 -10.20 -1.20 -9.57
N GLN A 134 -9.29 -1.60 -10.46
CA GLN A 134 -9.66 -2.30 -11.70
C GLN A 134 -10.40 -3.61 -11.37
N LYS A 135 -9.84 -4.45 -10.49
CA LYS A 135 -10.42 -5.75 -10.13
C LYS A 135 -11.80 -5.61 -9.49
N LEU A 136 -11.98 -4.65 -8.58
CA LEU A 136 -13.27 -4.39 -7.95
C LEU A 136 -14.34 -3.93 -8.96
N THR A 137 -13.94 -3.12 -9.95
CA THR A 137 -14.84 -2.70 -11.03
C THR A 137 -15.25 -3.89 -11.89
N GLU A 138 -14.29 -4.72 -12.29
CA GLU A 138 -14.54 -5.95 -13.07
C GLU A 138 -15.47 -6.93 -12.34
N LEU A 139 -15.37 -7.03 -11.01
CA LEU A 139 -16.26 -7.89 -10.20
C LEU A 139 -17.68 -7.33 -10.18
N ARG A 140 -17.83 -6.02 -9.95
CA ARG A 140 -19.13 -5.35 -9.96
C ARG A 140 -19.88 -5.50 -11.29
N GLU A 141 -19.18 -5.47 -12.42
CA GLU A 141 -19.79 -5.61 -13.74
C GLU A 141 -20.27 -7.04 -14.05
N LYS A 142 -19.86 -8.02 -13.24
CA LYS A 142 -20.23 -9.44 -13.41
C LYS A 142 -21.39 -9.88 -12.50
N ASP A 143 -21.70 -9.09 -11.48
CA ASP A 143 -22.82 -9.29 -10.55
C ASP A 143 -24.11 -8.63 -11.07
#